data_AF-A0A7V9JJ57-F1
#
_entry.id   AF-A0A7V9JJ57-F1
#
_cell.length_a   1.000
_cell.length_b   1.000
_cell.length_c   1.000
_cell.angle_alpha   90.00
_cell.angle_beta   90.00
_cell.angle_gamma   90.00
#
_symmetry.space_group_name_H-M   'P 1'
#
loop_
_entity.id
_entity.type
_entity.pdbx_description
1 polymer ?
#
loop_
_entity_poly.entity_id
_entity_poly.type
_entity_poly.pdbx_seq_one_letter_code
_entity_poly.pdbx_strand_id
1 'polypeptide(L)'
;MLGELAEDDTIILCDMEAGVGTLLRMQPGDVDLVLVIAEATAKSLDVARRAAEIATERSSVLIVGNRVRDEEDAERIRTVFSGRELVLIPEDPAIHEAEREGRAPIDVDPGAPGVRAIIGIANRLA
;
A
#
# COMPACT_ATOMS: atom_id res chain seq x y z
N MET A 1 1.80 -1.34 24.08
CA MET A 1 1.81 -0.24 23.08
C MET A 1 2.86 -0.54 22.02
N LEU A 2 2.80 0.03 20.82
CA LEU A 2 3.80 -0.22 19.75
C LEU A 2 5.25 0.00 20.25
N GLY A 3 5.47 0.88 21.23
CA GLY A 3 6.78 1.13 21.87
C GLY A 3 7.25 0.08 22.90
N GLU A 4 6.58 -1.06 23.06
CA GLU A 4 7.03 -2.15 23.95
C GLU A 4 7.67 -3.33 23.20
N LEU A 5 7.79 -3.24 21.88
CA LEU A 5 8.45 -4.24 21.05
C LEU A 5 9.93 -3.84 20.90
N ALA A 6 10.81 -4.51 21.64
CA ALA A 6 12.26 -4.35 21.47
C ALA A 6 12.77 -5.37 20.45
N GLU A 7 13.48 -4.89 19.42
CA GLU A 7 14.81 -5.35 18.94
C GLU A 7 15.06 -4.88 17.50
N ASP A 8 16.32 -4.54 17.22
CA ASP A 8 16.82 -4.38 15.85
C ASP A 8 16.40 -5.61 15.00
N ASP A 9 15.99 -5.40 13.75
CA ASP A 9 15.45 -6.38 12.78
C ASP A 9 13.95 -6.77 12.89
N THR A 10 13.14 -6.11 13.73
CA THR A 10 11.68 -6.35 13.76
C THR A 10 10.90 -5.41 12.83
N ILE A 11 10.15 -5.97 11.87
CA ILE A 11 9.20 -5.22 11.04
C ILE A 11 7.79 -5.35 11.63
N ILE A 12 7.15 -4.22 11.93
CA ILE A 12 5.75 -4.17 12.37
C ILE A 12 4.88 -3.68 11.21
N LEU A 13 3.96 -4.52 10.76
CA LEU A 13 2.95 -4.15 9.75
C LEU A 13 1.60 -3.93 10.44
N CYS A 14 1.08 -2.71 10.34
CA CYS A 14 -0.23 -2.35 10.87
C CYS A 14 -1.25 -2.29 9.73
N ASP A 15 -2.15 -3.29 9.66
CA ASP A 15 -3.32 -3.21 8.79
C ASP A 15 -4.38 -2.31 9.45
N MET A 16 -4.77 -1.24 8.76
CA MET A 16 -5.64 -0.20 9.28
C MET A 16 -6.94 -0.15 8.48
N GLU A 17 -8.03 0.15 9.17
CA GLU A 17 -9.33 0.35 8.51
C GLU A 17 -9.23 1.41 7.41
N ALA A 18 -9.90 1.13 6.28
CA ALA A 18 -10.00 2.06 5.17
C ALA A 18 -10.63 3.39 5.60
N GLY A 19 -9.83 4.45 5.61
CA GLY A 19 -10.29 5.79 5.96
C GLY A 19 -9.19 6.63 6.57
N VAL A 20 -9.58 7.79 7.11
CA VAL A 20 -8.65 8.75 7.71
C VAL A 20 -8.66 8.72 9.24
N GLY A 21 -9.58 7.99 9.85
CA GLY A 21 -9.82 8.02 11.30
C GLY A 21 -8.59 7.64 12.13
N THR A 22 -7.86 6.61 11.72
CA THR A 22 -6.62 6.18 12.37
C THR A 22 -5.51 7.20 12.18
N LEU A 23 -5.33 7.70 10.95
CA LEU A 23 -4.30 8.69 10.61
C LEU A 23 -4.48 10.01 11.36
N LEU A 24 -5.72 10.43 11.62
CA LEU A 24 -6.00 11.65 12.39
C LEU A 24 -5.52 11.57 13.85
N ARG A 25 -5.39 10.36 14.40
CA ARG A 25 -4.94 10.12 15.78
C ARG A 25 -3.44 9.88 15.87
N MET A 26 -2.82 9.50 14.75
CA MET A 26 -1.39 9.26 14.63
C MET A 26 -0.59 10.55 14.87
N GLN A 27 0.50 10.41 15.63
CA GLN A 27 1.47 11.45 15.91
C GLN A 27 2.72 11.26 15.05
N PRO A 28 3.51 12.34 14.80
CA PRO A 28 4.80 12.22 14.16
C PRO A 28 5.72 11.25 14.93
N GLY A 29 6.32 10.30 14.21
CA GLY A 29 7.20 9.27 14.78
C GLY A 29 6.51 8.01 15.31
N ASP A 30 5.18 7.91 15.24
CA ASP A 30 4.47 6.67 15.58
C ASP A 30 4.79 5.52 14.60
N VAL A 31 5.13 5.86 13.34
CA VAL A 31 5.49 4.94 12.26
C VAL A 31 6.56 5.59 11.37
N ASP A 32 7.34 4.76 10.67
CA ASP A 32 8.37 5.23 9.73
C ASP A 32 7.81 5.51 8.33
N LEU A 33 6.77 4.77 7.93
CA LEU A 33 6.16 4.85 6.61
C LEU A 33 4.68 4.52 6.66
N VAL A 34 3.89 5.27 5.87
CA VAL A 34 2.49 4.94 5.59
C VAL A 34 2.35 4.50 4.13
N LEU A 35 1.85 3.29 3.93
CA LEU A 35 1.43 2.79 2.62
C LEU A 35 -0.04 3.18 2.40
N VAL A 36 -0.30 4.02 1.39
CA VAL A 36 -1.66 4.38 1.00
C VAL A 36 -2.04 3.59 -0.24
N ILE A 37 -2.93 2.61 -0.06
CA ILE A 37 -3.39 1.72 -1.14
C ILE A 37 -4.62 2.34 -1.83
N ALA A 38 -4.57 2.44 -3.15
CA ALA A 38 -5.64 3.02 -3.97
C ALA A 38 -5.92 2.19 -5.22
N GLU A 39 -7.19 2.01 -5.56
CA GLU A 39 -7.64 1.48 -6.86
C GLU A 39 -8.09 2.63 -7.76
N ALA A 40 -8.19 2.41 -9.07
CA ALA A 40 -8.57 3.44 -10.05
C ALA A 40 -10.06 3.90 -10.01
N THR A 41 -10.77 3.63 -8.91
CA THR A 41 -12.17 4.05 -8.70
C THR A 41 -12.22 5.44 -8.05
N ALA A 42 -13.21 6.26 -8.42
CA ALA A 42 -13.33 7.63 -7.90
C ALA A 42 -13.39 7.68 -6.36
N LYS A 43 -14.10 6.73 -5.74
CA LYS A 43 -14.21 6.63 -4.28
C LYS A 43 -12.87 6.28 -3.63
N SER A 44 -12.14 5.28 -4.16
CA SER A 44 -10.84 4.88 -3.63
C SER A 44 -9.83 6.02 -3.75
N LEU A 45 -9.76 6.66 -4.92
CA LEU A 45 -8.86 7.78 -5.19
C LEU A 45 -9.11 8.97 -4.27
N ASP A 46 -10.38 9.37 -4.02
CA ASP A 46 -10.67 10.50 -3.11
C ASP A 46 -10.29 10.19 -1.65
N VAL A 47 -10.56 8.97 -1.17
CA VAL A 47 -10.17 8.55 0.19
C VAL A 47 -8.65 8.49 0.32
N ALA A 48 -7.97 7.86 -0.63
CA ALA A 48 -6.52 7.72 -0.63
C ALA A 48 -5.81 9.08 -0.76
N ARG A 49 -6.33 10.01 -1.57
CA ARG A 49 -5.81 11.39 -1.63
C ARG A 49 -5.84 12.08 -0.26
N ARG A 50 -7.00 12.03 0.43
CA ARG A 50 -7.14 12.63 1.77
C ARG A 50 -6.24 11.93 2.79
N ALA A 51 -6.13 10.60 2.74
CA ALA A 51 -5.25 9.83 3.61
C ALA A 51 -3.78 10.22 3.39
N ALA A 52 -3.34 10.34 2.14
CA ALA A 52 -1.98 10.76 1.81
C ALA A 52 -1.68 12.20 2.28
N GLU A 53 -2.62 13.13 2.13
CA GLU A 53 -2.50 14.51 2.64
C GLU A 53 -2.26 14.53 4.16
N ILE A 54 -3.09 13.81 4.93
CA ILE A 54 -2.98 13.73 6.39
C ILE A 54 -1.68 13.01 6.81
N ALA A 55 -1.34 11.90 6.15
CA ALA A 55 -0.17 11.10 6.50
C ALA A 55 1.14 11.85 6.23
N THR A 56 1.21 12.67 5.17
CA THR A 56 2.43 13.44 4.79
C THR A 56 2.87 14.41 5.88
N GLU A 57 1.94 14.90 6.71
CA GLU A 57 2.27 15.78 7.85
C GLU A 57 2.93 15.03 9.02
N ARG A 58 2.87 13.70 9.02
CA ARG A 58 3.21 12.85 10.19
C ARG A 58 4.31 11.84 9.89
N SER A 59 4.43 11.37 8.65
CA SER A 59 5.35 10.32 8.24
C SER A 59 5.62 10.38 6.73
N SER A 60 6.65 9.67 6.29
CA SER A 60 6.84 9.32 4.88
C SER A 60 5.62 8.58 4.33
N VAL A 61 5.30 8.80 3.05
CA VAL A 61 4.13 8.19 2.38
C VAL A 61 4.54 7.59 1.04
N LEU A 62 4.21 6.32 0.84
CA LEU A 62 4.27 5.64 -0.45
C LEU A 62 2.85 5.32 -0.91
N ILE A 63 2.50 5.77 -2.12
CA ILE A 63 1.24 5.40 -2.75
C ILE A 63 1.39 4.06 -3.47
N VAL A 64 0.43 3.17 -3.26
CA VAL A 64 0.34 1.88 -3.96
C VAL A 64 -0.94 1.86 -4.78
N GLY A 65 -0.81 2.05 -6.09
CA GLY A 65 -1.90 1.88 -7.04
C GLY A 65 -2.16 0.38 -7.27
N ASN A 66 -3.16 -0.18 -6.63
CA ASN A 66 -3.45 -1.61 -6.66
C ASN A 66 -4.50 -1.96 -7.74
N ARG A 67 -4.50 -3.22 -8.17
CA ARG A 67 -5.46 -3.78 -9.14
C ARG A 67 -5.54 -2.98 -10.45
N VAL A 68 -4.40 -2.56 -10.98
CA VAL A 68 -4.33 -1.81 -12.25
C VAL A 68 -4.62 -2.77 -13.40
N ARG A 69 -5.74 -2.55 -14.11
CA ARG A 69 -6.18 -3.46 -15.19
C ARG A 69 -5.59 -3.08 -16.55
N ASP A 70 -5.37 -1.79 -16.76
CA ASP A 70 -4.91 -1.23 -18.02
C ASP A 70 -4.21 0.13 -17.81
N GLU A 71 -3.80 0.75 -18.92
CA GLU A 71 -3.13 2.05 -18.89
C GLU A 71 -4.08 3.20 -18.50
N GLU A 72 -5.40 3.06 -18.70
CA GLU A 72 -6.37 4.06 -18.26
C GLU A 72 -6.43 4.10 -16.73
N ASP A 73 -6.50 2.94 -16.08
CA ASP A 73 -6.40 2.82 -14.63
C ASP A 73 -5.09 3.44 -14.10
N ALA A 74 -3.96 3.11 -14.76
CA ALA A 74 -2.65 3.64 -14.39
C ALA A 74 -2.62 5.17 -14.47
N GLU A 75 -3.12 5.75 -15.56
CA GLU A 75 -3.11 7.20 -15.77
C GLU A 75 -4.02 7.94 -14.78
N ARG A 76 -5.18 7.36 -14.44
CA ARG A 76 -6.07 7.91 -13.40
C ARG A 76 -5.37 8.00 -12.05
N ILE A 77 -4.64 6.96 -11.66
CA ILE A 77 -3.88 6.93 -10.40
C ILE A 77 -2.72 7.94 -10.46
N ARG A 78 -1.93 7.94 -11.54
CA ARG A 78 -0.80 8.88 -11.71
C ARG A 78 -1.25 10.34 -11.69
N THR A 79 -2.38 10.64 -12.30
CA THR A 79 -2.96 12.00 -12.30
C THR A 79 -3.28 12.47 -10.88
N VAL A 80 -3.93 11.62 -10.07
CA VAL A 80 -4.32 11.99 -8.69
C VAL A 80 -3.11 12.13 -7.77
N PHE A 81 -2.09 11.30 -7.94
CA PHE A 81 -0.92 11.26 -7.07
C PHE A 81 0.35 11.82 -7.73
N SER A 82 0.19 12.74 -8.68
CA SER A 82 1.31 13.40 -9.36
C SER A 82 2.26 14.06 -8.35
N GLY A 83 3.56 13.81 -8.52
CA GLY A 83 4.61 14.30 -7.63
C GLY A 83 4.75 13.53 -6.30
N ARG A 84 3.98 12.45 -6.09
CA ARG A 84 4.17 11.55 -4.94
C ARG A 84 4.91 10.29 -5.37
N GLU A 85 5.57 9.65 -4.39
CA GLU A 85 6.14 8.33 -4.60
C GLU A 85 5.02 7.31 -4.85
N LEU A 86 5.11 6.58 -5.95
CA LEU A 86 4.04 5.73 -6.45
C LEU A 86 4.61 4.41 -7.01
N VAL A 87 4.01 3.30 -6.61
CA VAL A 87 4.19 1.99 -7.25
C VAL A 87 2.83 1.50 -7.73
N LEU A 88 2.78 0.93 -8.93
CA LEU A 88 1.58 0.31 -9.49
C LEU A 88 1.70 -1.22 -9.43
N ILE A 89 0.65 -1.87 -8.93
CA ILE A 89 0.50 -3.32 -8.88
C ILE A 89 -0.60 -3.69 -9.89
N PRO A 90 -0.30 -4.51 -10.91
CA PRO A 90 -1.30 -4.94 -11.86
C PRO A 90 -2.34 -5.84 -11.20
N GLU A 91 -3.55 -5.84 -11.76
CA GLU A 91 -4.52 -6.91 -11.51
C GLU A 91 -3.90 -8.26 -11.89
N ASP A 92 -3.91 -9.22 -10.96
CA ASP A 92 -3.21 -10.49 -11.15
C ASP A 92 -4.06 -11.69 -10.67
N PRO A 93 -4.45 -12.61 -11.58
CA PRO A 93 -5.20 -13.81 -11.23
C PRO A 93 -4.52 -14.71 -10.19
N ALA A 94 -3.19 -14.71 -10.12
CA ALA A 94 -2.47 -15.53 -9.14
C ALA A 94 -2.73 -15.07 -7.70
N ILE A 95 -2.91 -13.77 -7.49
CA ILE A 95 -3.26 -13.21 -6.19
C ILE A 95 -4.68 -13.64 -5.78
N HIS A 96 -5.63 -13.59 -6.71
CA HIS A 96 -7.01 -14.03 -6.47
C HIS A 96 -7.10 -15.52 -6.18
N GLU A 97 -6.35 -16.33 -6.90
CA GLU A 97 -6.31 -17.77 -6.66
C GLU A 97 -5.71 -18.09 -5.29
N ALA A 98 -4.63 -17.41 -4.92
CA ALA A 98 -4.02 -17.54 -3.60
C ALA A 98 -4.99 -17.17 -2.47
N GLU A 99 -5.74 -16.07 -2.63
CA GLU A 99 -6.80 -15.66 -1.71
C GLU A 99 -7.87 -16.76 -1.58
N ARG A 100 -8.33 -17.32 -2.70
CA ARG A 100 -9.33 -18.40 -2.73
C ARG A 100 -8.87 -19.67 -2.03
N GLU A 101 -7.57 -19.97 -2.11
CA GLU A 101 -6.94 -21.12 -1.45
C GLU A 101 -6.55 -20.84 0.02
N GLY A 102 -6.63 -19.59 0.49
CA GLY A 102 -6.16 -19.19 1.81
C GLY A 102 -4.64 -19.27 1.97
N ARG A 103 -3.89 -19.06 0.89
CA ARG A 103 -2.42 -19.11 0.84
C ARG A 103 -1.85 -17.74 0.53
N ALA A 104 -0.59 -17.49 0.92
CA ALA A 104 0.08 -16.27 0.53
C ALA A 104 0.37 -16.30 -0.99
N PRO A 105 0.17 -15.19 -1.73
CA PRO A 105 0.43 -15.16 -3.18
C PRO A 105 1.86 -15.57 -3.57
N ILE A 106 2.85 -15.25 -2.74
CA ILE A 106 4.25 -15.63 -2.94
C ILE A 106 4.49 -17.15 -2.90
N ASP A 107 3.64 -17.89 -2.19
CA ASP A 107 3.73 -19.35 -2.10
C ASP A 107 3.04 -20.05 -3.28
N VAL A 108 2.18 -19.33 -4.00
CA VAL A 108 1.42 -19.86 -5.15
C VAL A 108 2.17 -19.60 -6.45
N ASP A 109 2.51 -18.34 -6.71
CA ASP A 109 3.29 -17.95 -7.88
C ASP A 109 4.16 -16.71 -7.58
N PRO A 110 5.42 -16.88 -7.13
CA PRO A 110 6.33 -15.76 -6.90
C PRO A 110 6.75 -15.05 -8.20
N GLY A 111 6.50 -15.67 -9.36
CA GLY A 111 6.75 -15.13 -10.68
C GLY A 111 5.57 -14.33 -11.25
N ALA A 112 4.42 -14.28 -10.59
CA ALA A 112 3.29 -13.50 -11.07
C ALA A 112 3.61 -11.99 -11.03
N PRO A 113 3.24 -11.20 -12.06
CA PRO A 113 3.54 -9.76 -12.12
C PRO A 113 3.18 -8.96 -10.87
N GLY A 114 1.98 -9.16 -10.32
CA GLY A 114 1.53 -8.48 -9.10
C GLY A 114 2.33 -8.92 -7.88
N VAL A 115 2.65 -10.21 -7.78
CA VAL A 115 3.45 -10.76 -6.67
C VAL A 115 4.88 -10.22 -6.71
N ARG A 116 5.51 -10.13 -7.90
CA ARG A 116 6.82 -9.49 -8.05
C ARG A 116 6.81 -8.02 -7.67
N ALA A 117 5.74 -7.29 -7.99
CA ALA A 117 5.61 -5.89 -7.59
C ALA A 117 5.56 -5.76 -6.06
N ILE A 118 4.81 -6.63 -5.37
CA ILE A 118 4.73 -6.67 -3.90
C ILE A 118 6.10 -7.01 -3.29
N ILE A 119 6.81 -8.02 -3.81
CA ILE A 119 8.18 -8.35 -3.38
C ILE A 119 9.12 -7.16 -3.58
N GLY A 120 8.99 -6.47 -4.71
CA GLY A 120 9.76 -5.25 -5.00
C GLY A 120 9.50 -4.12 -4.02
N ILE A 121 8.26 -3.97 -3.53
CA ILE A 121 7.94 -3.03 -2.45
C ILE A 121 8.62 -3.49 -1.15
N ALA A 122 8.42 -4.74 -0.74
CA ALA A 122 8.98 -5.26 0.52
C ALA A 122 10.52 -5.10 0.59
N ASN A 123 11.23 -5.42 -0.49
CA ASN A 123 12.70 -5.28 -0.56
C ASN A 123 13.20 -3.82 -0.52
N ARG A 124 12.33 -2.83 -0.76
CA ARG A 124 12.67 -1.40 -0.63
C ARG A 124 12.45 -0.88 0.79
N LEU A 125 11.70 -1.62 1.61
CA LEU A 125 11.31 -1.22 2.96
C LEU A 125 12.13 -1.93 4.05
N ALA A 126 12.78 -3.06 3.70
CA ALA A 126 13.76 -3.77 4.52
C ALA A 126 15.17 -3.23 4.27
#